data_AF-A0A815JEA5-F1
#
_entry.id   AF-A0A815JEA5-F1
#
_cell.length_a   1.000
_cell.length_b   1.000
_cell.length_c   1.000
_cell.angle_alpha   90.00
_cell.angle_beta   90.00
_cell.angle_gamma   90.00
#
_symmetry.space_group_name_H-M   'P 1'
#
loop_
_entity.id
_entity.type
_entity.pdbx_description
1 polymer ?
#
loop_
_entity_poly.entity_id
_entity_poly.type
_entity_poly.pdbx_seq_one_letter_code
_entity_poly.pdbx_strand_id
1 'polypeptide(L)'
;MLDYLNIKQIDGLKIETIIRLCRFMIQNNYFSYNGKYYHQVRGGTMGSPLTSTIANCYMFCFERDIVKQISNSNGLYIRYIDDIFIT
;
A
#
# COMPACT_ATOMS: atom_id res chain seq x y z
N MET A 1 -12.09 -7.22 -4.22
CA MET A 1 -10.71 -7.53 -3.74
C MET A 1 -10.66 -7.82 -2.25
N LEU A 2 -11.41 -7.11 -1.39
CA LEU A 2 -11.50 -7.38 0.05
C LEU A 2 -12.79 -8.09 0.46
N ASP A 3 -13.58 -8.54 -0.52
CA ASP A 3 -14.94 -9.07 -0.31
C ASP A 3 -14.95 -10.33 0.58
N TYR A 4 -13.82 -11.04 0.64
CA TYR A 4 -13.63 -12.21 1.51
C TYR A 4 -13.53 -11.87 3.01
N LEU A 5 -13.24 -10.62 3.38
CA LEU A 5 -13.12 -10.23 4.78
C LEU A 5 -14.50 -10.04 5.44
N ASN A 6 -15.55 -9.86 4.64
CA ASN A 6 -16.94 -9.64 5.11
C ASN A 6 -17.09 -8.52 6.17
N ILE A 7 -16.15 -7.58 6.20
CA ILE A 7 -16.21 -6.41 7.07
C ILE A 7 -17.08 -5.36 6.36
N LYS A 8 -18.04 -4.77 7.08
CA LYS A 8 -18.93 -3.72 6.54
C LYS A 8 -18.57 -2.32 7.05
N GLN A 9 -18.09 -2.23 8.29
CA GLN A 9 -17.75 -0.98 8.95
C GLN A 9 -16.61 -1.18 9.95
N ILE A 10 -15.86 -0.11 10.22
CA ILE A 10 -14.79 -0.03 11.22
C ILE A 10 -15.04 1.25 12.00
N ASP A 11 -15.16 1.17 13.33
CA ASP A 11 -15.41 2.33 14.21
C ASP A 11 -16.56 3.25 13.75
N GLY A 12 -17.64 2.65 13.24
CA GLY A 12 -18.81 3.36 12.71
C GLY A 12 -18.64 3.95 11.30
N LEU A 13 -17.44 3.86 10.71
CA LEU A 13 -17.18 4.24 9.31
C LEU A 13 -17.41 3.06 8.38
N LYS A 14 -18.23 3.28 7.34
CA LYS A 14 -18.38 2.31 6.24
C LYS A 14 -17.04 2.13 5.52
N ILE A 15 -16.72 0.90 5.15
CA ILE A 15 -15.48 0.60 4.41
C ILE A 15 -15.40 1.36 3.09
N GLU A 16 -16.52 1.53 2.40
CA GLU A 16 -16.59 2.32 1.17
C GLU A 16 -16.08 3.75 1.39
N THR A 17 -16.42 4.37 2.54
CA THR A 17 -15.94 5.69 2.91
C THR A 17 -14.42 5.69 3.11
N ILE A 18 -13.89 4.70 3.81
CA ILE A 18 -12.44 4.56 4.04
C ILE A 18 -11.71 4.41 2.70
N ILE A 19 -12.19 3.54 1.82
CA ILE A 19 -11.59 3.32 0.49
C ILE A 19 -11.61 4.61 -0.34
N ARG A 20 -12.73 5.36 -0.31
CA ARG A 20 -12.85 6.64 -1.01
C ARG A 20 -11.86 7.68 -0.47
N LEU A 21 -11.69 7.77 0.85
CA LEU A 21 -10.71 8.68 1.47
C LEU A 21 -9.28 8.28 1.11
N CYS A 22 -8.94 6.99 1.17
CA CYS A 22 -7.62 6.50 0.77
C CYS A 22 -7.33 6.85 -0.70
N ARG A 23 -8.30 6.62 -1.59
CA ARG A 23 -8.18 6.97 -3.01
C ARG A 23 -7.98 8.48 -3.20
N PHE A 24 -8.76 9.30 -2.51
CA PHE A 24 -8.63 10.75 -2.56
C PHE A 24 -7.23 11.20 -2.16
N MET A 25 -6.70 10.68 -1.04
CA MET A 25 -5.35 11.01 -0.57
C MET A 25 -4.27 10.63 -1.59
N ILE A 26 -4.37 9.43 -2.19
CA ILE A 26 -3.39 8.96 -3.19
C ILE A 26 -3.46 9.78 -4.49
N GLN A 27 -4.67 10.20 -4.90
CA GLN A 27 -4.85 10.98 -6.13
C GLN A 27 -4.48 12.45 -5.96
N ASN A 28 -4.55 13.00 -4.74
CA ASN A 28 -4.29 14.41 -4.45
C ASN A 28 -2.98 14.60 -3.67
N ASN A 29 -1.91 13.93 -4.12
CA ASN A 29 -0.58 14.11 -3.56
C ASN A 29 0.07 15.39 -4.12
N TYR A 30 -0.01 16.48 -3.35
CA TYR A 30 0.65 17.74 -3.69
C TYR A 30 1.78 18.04 -2.72
N PHE A 31 2.88 18.60 -3.23
CA PHE A 31 3.99 19.08 -2.43
C PHE A 31 4.47 20.44 -2.93
N SER A 32 5.16 21.19 -2.08
CA SER A 32 5.75 22.48 -2.45
C SER A 32 7.26 22.40 -2.45
N TYR A 33 7.87 23.06 -3.43
CA TYR A 33 9.32 23.22 -3.52
C TYR A 33 9.65 24.54 -4.22
N ASN A 34 10.54 25.32 -3.61
CA ASN A 34 10.95 26.64 -4.11
C ASN A 34 9.78 27.57 -4.48
N GLY A 35 8.79 27.68 -3.58
CA GLY A 35 7.61 28.54 -3.76
C GLY A 35 6.61 28.07 -4.82
N LYS A 36 6.80 26.88 -5.41
CA LYS A 36 5.89 26.31 -6.41
C LYS A 36 5.25 25.03 -5.89
N TYR A 37 4.03 24.77 -6.34
CA TYR A 37 3.28 23.55 -6.05
C TYR A 37 3.41 22.55 -7.18
N TYR A 38 3.53 21.28 -6.83
CA TYR A 38 3.66 20.17 -7.75
C TYR A 38 2.69 19.07 -7.37
N HIS A 39 2.12 18.43 -8.38
CA HIS A 39 1.29 17.25 -8.22
C HIS A 39 2.12 16.01 -8.51
N GLN A 40 2.24 15.12 -7.52
CA GLN A 40 2.91 13.84 -7.72
C GLN A 40 1.94 12.87 -8.40
N VAL A 41 2.13 12.68 -9.70
CA VAL A 41 1.28 11.82 -10.54
C VAL A 41 1.60 10.33 -10.43
N ARG A 42 2.76 9.96 -9.88
CA ARG A 42 3.22 8.57 -9.76
C ARG A 42 3.86 8.31 -8.39
N GLY A 43 3.49 7.18 -7.79
CA GLY A 43 3.87 6.83 -6.42
C GLY A 43 3.07 7.62 -5.39
N GLY A 44 3.31 7.34 -4.11
CA GLY A 44 2.79 8.15 -3.02
C GLY A 44 3.84 9.12 -2.48
N THR A 45 3.39 10.17 -1.79
CA THR A 45 4.30 11.10 -1.13
C THR A 45 5.06 10.42 -0.01
N MET A 46 6.38 10.64 0.03
CA MET A 46 7.23 10.18 1.13
C MET A 46 6.90 10.97 2.40
N GLY A 47 6.81 10.28 3.54
CA GLY A 47 6.43 10.88 4.82
C GLY A 47 4.93 10.89 5.11
N SER A 48 4.07 10.49 4.17
CA SER A 48 2.66 10.23 4.47
C SER A 48 2.49 8.90 5.23
N PRO A 49 1.85 8.90 6.41
CA PRO A 49 1.57 7.66 7.15
C PRO A 49 0.70 6.67 6.35
N LEU A 50 -0.19 7.18 5.50
CA LEU A 50 -1.05 6.37 4.66
C LEU A 50 -0.26 5.73 3.50
N THR A 51 0.67 6.47 2.89
CA THR A 51 1.44 5.98 1.74
C THR A 51 2.19 4.69 2.08
N SER A 52 2.86 4.63 3.23
CA SER A 52 3.60 3.43 3.66
C SER A 52 2.67 2.22 3.86
N THR A 53 1.48 2.46 4.43
CA THR A 53 0.48 1.39 4.63
C THR A 53 -0.03 0.85 3.29
N ILE A 54 -0.36 1.74 2.35
CA ILE A 54 -0.84 1.37 1.03
C ILE A 54 0.26 0.66 0.22
N ALA A 55 1.51 1.10 0.32
CA ALA A 55 2.65 0.44 -0.31
C ALA A 55 2.81 -1.00 0.19
N ASN A 56 2.68 -1.23 1.50
CA ASN A 56 2.68 -2.58 2.06
C ASN A 56 1.52 -3.45 1.56
N CYS A 57 0.30 -2.90 1.47
CA CYS A 57 -0.84 -3.62 0.90
C CYS A 57 -0.63 -3.98 -0.58
N TYR A 58 -0.05 -3.06 -1.36
CA TYR A 58 0.30 -3.30 -2.75
C TYR A 58 1.34 -4.42 -2.87
N MET A 59 2.43 -4.32 -2.10
CA MET A 59 3.50 -5.31 -2.10
C MET A 59 3.00 -6.69 -1.70
N PHE A 60 2.14 -6.80 -0.67
CA PHE A 60 1.52 -8.08 -0.28
C PHE A 60 0.79 -8.77 -1.44
N CYS A 61 0.09 -7.99 -2.28
CA CYS A 61 -0.62 -8.54 -3.43
C CYS A 61 0.32 -8.87 -4.58
N PHE A 62 1.31 -8.02 -4.81
CA PHE A 62 2.30 -8.15 -5.88
C PHE A 62 3.24 -9.33 -5.65
N GLU A 63 3.70 -9.54 -4.40
CA GLU A 63 4.70 -10.55 -4.03
C GLU A 63 4.08 -11.95 -3.81
N ARG A 64 2.74 -12.06 -3.81
CA ARG A 64 2.03 -13.28 -3.40
C ARG A 64 2.50 -14.54 -4.11
N ASP A 65 2.72 -14.46 -5.41
CA ASP A 65 3.11 -15.64 -6.20
C ASP A 65 4.62 -15.94 -6.07
N ILE A 66 5.45 -14.92 -5.83
CA ILE A 66 6.89 -15.07 -5.52
C ILE A 66 7.05 -15.80 -4.17
N VAL A 67 6.34 -15.35 -3.15
CA VAL A 67 6.37 -15.95 -1.81
C VAL A 67 5.92 -17.42 -1.86
N LYS A 68 4.89 -17.74 -2.66
CA LYS A 68 4.46 -19.13 -2.86
C LYS A 68 5.54 -19.99 -3.51
N GLN A 69 6.21 -19.49 -4.54
CA GLN A 69 7.27 -20.24 -5.22
C GLN A 69 8.44 -20.54 -4.27
N ILE A 70 8.87 -19.54 -3.50
CA ILE A 70 9.97 -19.69 -2.53
C ILE A 70 9.60 -20.67 -1.41
N SER A 71 8.37 -20.57 -0.90
CA SER A 71 7.87 -21.52 0.10
C SER A 71 7.86 -22.96 -0.42
N ASN A 72 7.47 -23.17 -1.69
CA ASN A 72 7.48 -24.49 -2.33
C ASN A 72 8.89 -25.08 -2.52
N SER A 73 9.92 -24.23 -2.57
CA SER A 73 11.33 -24.66 -2.65
C SER A 73 12.02 -24.75 -1.29
N ASN A 74 11.26 -24.71 -0.18
CA ASN A 74 11.77 -24.63 1.19
C ASN A 74 12.70 -23.41 1.45
N GLY A 75 12.50 -22.34 0.68
CA GLY A 75 13.24 -21.10 0.84
C GLY A 75 12.62 -20.17 1.89
N LEU A 76 13.36 -19.13 2.25
CA LEU A 76 12.93 -18.08 3.18
C LEU A 76 12.70 -16.80 2.39
N TYR A 77 11.56 -16.15 2.60
CA TYR A 77 11.27 -14.82 2.07
C TYR A 77 10.99 -13.87 3.24
N ILE A 78 11.81 -12.82 3.37
CA ILE A 78 11.62 -11.74 4.35
C ILE A 78 11.65 -10.41 3.60
N ARG A 79 10.70 -9.53 3.91
CA ARG A 79 10.68 -8.15 3.38
C ARG A 79 10.65 -7.14 4.51
N TYR A 80 11.49 -6.12 4.39
CA TYR A 80 11.47 -4.92 5.23
C TYR A 80 11.26 -3.69 4.35
N ILE A 81 10.03 -3.19 4.32
CA ILE A 81 9.61 -2.07 3.46
C ILE A 81 9.93 -2.37 1.98
N ASP A 82 11.04 -1.86 1.46
CA ASP A 82 11.56 -1.99 0.11
C ASP A 82 12.74 -2.99 -0.02
N ASP A 83 13.31 -3.45 1.10
CA ASP A 83 14.38 -4.45 1.13
C ASP A 83 13.82 -5.87 1.20
N ILE A 84 14.45 -6.79 0.47
CA ILE A 84 14.06 -8.20 0.40
C ILE A 84 15.27 -9.08 0.69
N PHE A 85 15.07 -10.11 1.51
CA PHE A 85 16.00 -11.21 1.75
C PHE A 85 15.37 -12.53 1.32
N ILE A 86 16.09 -13.29 0.48
CA ILE A 86 15.65 -14.58 -0.08
C ILE A 86 16.77 -15.61 0.07
N THR A 87 16.42 -16.83 0.49
CA THR A 87 17.30 -18.02 0.48
C THR A 87 16.67 -19.16 -0.27
#